data_AF-A0AAW9LXM6-F1
#
_entry.id   AF-A0AAW9LXM6-F1
#
_cell.length_a   1.000
_cell.length_b   1.000
_cell.length_c   1.000
_cell.angle_alpha   90.00
_cell.angle_beta   90.00
_cell.angle_gamma   90.00
#
_symmetry.space_group_name_H-M   'P 1'
#
loop_
_entity.id
_entity.type
_entity.pdbx_description
1 polymer ?
#
loop_
_entity_poly.entity_id
_entity_poly.type
_entity_poly.pdbx_seq_one_letter_code
_entity_poly.pdbx_strand_id
1 'polypeptide(L)'
;MKGASQIAPFGLRMPEDLKTAIAERAAKNGRSMNAEIVQILEDRLSTERELEDFIIDDAQRSGGVQSLSIKDLEEIMEKTVRKALDGLTDSPVNKSIGAKNKKPT
;
A
#
# COMPACT_ATOMS: atom_id res chain seq x y z
N MET A 1 25.90 23.29 -4.31
CA MET A 1 26.37 22.96 -2.95
C MET A 1 27.52 23.91 -2.56
N LYS A 2 27.26 24.96 -1.77
CA LYS A 2 28.34 25.77 -1.18
C LYS A 2 28.89 25.00 0.04
N GLY A 3 30.21 24.80 0.12
CA GLY A 3 30.87 24.18 1.28
C GLY A 3 31.25 22.70 1.15
N ALA A 4 30.94 22.02 0.03
CA ALA A 4 31.34 20.61 -0.15
C ALA A 4 32.86 20.39 -0.12
N SER A 5 33.66 21.41 -0.43
CA SER A 5 35.13 21.36 -0.34
C SER A 5 35.67 21.33 1.09
N GLN A 6 34.84 21.63 2.10
CA GLN A 6 35.21 21.60 3.52
C GLN A 6 34.85 20.27 4.19
N ILE A 7 34.15 19.37 3.49
CA ILE A 7 33.75 18.07 3.99
C ILE A 7 34.85 17.07 3.64
N ALA A 8 35.32 16.32 4.64
CA ALA A 8 36.30 15.27 4.41
C ALA A 8 35.75 14.22 3.42
N PRO A 9 36.57 13.73 2.46
CA PRO A 9 36.13 12.72 1.51
C PRO A 9 35.63 11.45 2.22
N PHE A 10 34.50 10.92 1.76
CA PHE A 10 33.99 9.65 2.24
C PHE A 10 34.66 8.49 1.48
N GLY A 11 35.33 7.58 2.21
CA GLY A 11 36.02 6.42 1.64
C GLY A 11 35.06 5.30 1.24
N LEU A 12 34.39 5.43 0.09
CA LEU A 12 33.47 4.42 -0.44
C LEU A 12 34.23 3.37 -1.28
N ARG A 13 33.99 2.09 -0.97
CA ARG A 13 34.43 0.97 -1.83
C ARG A 13 33.31 0.66 -2.82
N MET A 14 33.64 0.72 -4.12
CA MET A 14 32.67 0.53 -5.19
C MET A 14 33.23 -0.44 -6.23
N PRO A 15 32.42 -1.40 -6.73
CA PRO A 15 32.75 -2.19 -7.90
C PRO A 15 33.10 -1.31 -9.12
N GLU A 16 34.07 -1.72 -9.94
CA GLU A 16 34.59 -0.90 -11.04
C GLU A 16 33.57 -0.67 -12.17
N ASP A 17 32.69 -1.63 -12.40
CA ASP A 17 31.54 -1.52 -13.31
C ASP A 17 30.58 -0.42 -12.86
N LEU A 18 30.21 -0.41 -11.58
CA LEU A 18 29.32 0.60 -11.01
C LEU A 18 29.96 1.99 -11.02
N LYS A 19 31.25 2.07 -10.71
CA LYS A 19 32.01 3.33 -10.75
C LYS A 19 32.05 3.93 -12.14
N THR A 20 32.28 3.10 -13.16
CA THR A 20 32.27 3.52 -14.56
C THR A 20 30.88 4.03 -14.99
N ALA A 21 29.82 3.28 -14.65
CA ALA A 21 28.45 3.68 -14.98
C ALA A 21 28.06 5.03 -14.36
N ILE A 22 28.43 5.28 -13.09
CA ILE A 22 28.18 6.56 -12.43
C ILE A 22 29.02 7.68 -13.06
N ALA A 23 30.28 7.40 -13.43
CA ALA A 23 31.14 8.38 -14.09
C ALA A 23 30.57 8.87 -15.42
N GLU A 24 30.13 7.94 -16.27
CA GLU A 24 29.50 8.24 -17.56
C GLU A 24 28.23 9.05 -17.40
N ARG A 25 27.38 8.66 -16.44
CA ARG A 25 26.14 9.38 -16.12
C ARG A 25 26.41 10.80 -15.62
N ALA A 26 27.39 10.97 -14.72
CA ALA A 26 27.79 12.27 -14.22
C ALA A 26 28.31 13.18 -15.33
N ALA A 27 29.14 12.65 -16.23
CA ALA A 27 29.64 13.37 -17.40
C ALA A 27 28.49 13.79 -18.34
N LYS A 28 27.55 12.89 -18.63
CA LYS A 28 26.35 13.18 -19.43
C LYS A 28 25.50 14.30 -18.83
N ASN A 29 25.43 14.36 -17.50
CA ASN A 29 24.65 15.37 -16.77
C ASN A 29 25.44 16.66 -16.48
N GLY A 30 26.70 16.76 -16.92
CA GLY A 30 27.55 17.93 -16.67
C GLY A 30 27.87 18.15 -15.18
N ARG A 31 27.92 17.08 -14.38
CA ARG A 31 28.16 17.12 -12.93
C ARG A 31 29.45 16.40 -12.57
N SER A 32 30.03 16.77 -11.42
CA SER A 32 31.07 15.93 -10.82
C SER A 32 30.47 14.61 -10.35
N MET A 33 31.29 13.55 -10.33
CA MET A 33 30.86 12.24 -9.84
C MET A 33 30.27 12.33 -8.42
N ASN A 34 30.87 13.13 -7.54
CA ASN A 34 30.37 13.34 -6.18
C ASN A 34 28.98 14.00 -6.17
N ALA A 35 28.76 15.02 -7.02
CA ALA A 35 27.46 15.70 -7.10
C ALA A 35 26.37 14.78 -7.66
N GLU A 36 26.70 13.92 -8.62
CA GLU A 36 25.75 12.94 -9.15
C GLU A 36 25.41 11.85 -8.12
N ILE A 37 26.39 11.36 -7.37
CA ILE A 37 26.15 10.40 -6.27
C ILE A 37 25.22 11.01 -5.22
N VAL A 38 25.50 12.25 -4.79
CA VAL A 38 24.66 12.95 -3.82
C VAL A 38 23.22 13.11 -4.35
N GLN A 39 23.06 13.55 -5.60
CA GLN A 39 21.73 13.69 -6.20
C GLN A 39 20.97 12.37 -6.23
N ILE A 40 21.60 11.27 -6.65
CA ILE A 40 20.95 9.94 -6.69
C ILE A 40 20.47 9.53 -5.30
N LEU A 41 21.28 9.77 -4.27
CA LEU A 41 20.92 9.46 -2.88
C LEU A 41 19.79 10.35 -2.37
N GLU A 42 19.85 11.66 -2.63
CA GLU A 42 18.79 12.61 -2.28
C GLU A 42 17.47 12.27 -2.96
N ASP A 43 17.48 11.96 -4.25
CA ASP A 43 16.30 11.58 -5.03
C ASP A 43 15.65 10.32 -4.44
N ARG A 44 16.46 9.31 -4.09
CA ARG A 44 15.97 8.07 -3.50
C ARG A 44 15.36 8.29 -2.12
N LEU A 45 16.05 9.01 -1.25
CA LEU A 45 15.58 9.29 0.11
C LEU A 45 14.36 10.21 0.13
N SER A 46 14.23 11.13 -0.83
CA SER A 46 13.06 12.01 -0.94
C SER A 46 11.86 11.25 -1.46
N THR A 47 12.04 10.41 -2.48
CA THR A 47 10.96 9.55 -3.03
C THR A 47 10.38 8.64 -1.95
N GLU A 48 11.23 8.01 -1.13
CA GLU A 48 10.78 7.15 -0.03
C GLU A 48 9.92 7.92 0.99
N ARG A 49 10.33 9.14 1.38
CA ARG A 49 9.56 9.98 2.30
C ARG A 49 8.24 10.46 1.70
N GLU A 50 8.23 10.87 0.43
CA GLU A 50 7.00 11.32 -0.24
C GLU A 50 5.97 10.19 -0.33
N LEU A 51 6.41 8.95 -0.53
CA LEU A 51 5.56 7.76 -0.47
C LEU A 51 4.99 7.51 0.93
N GLU A 52 5.81 7.62 1.97
CA GLU A 52 5.35 7.48 3.36
C GLU A 52 4.36 8.59 3.75
N ASP A 53 4.67 9.84 3.42
CA ASP A 53 3.82 11.00 3.67
C ASP A 53 2.48 10.88 2.93
N PHE A 54 2.48 10.39 1.69
CA PHE A 54 1.25 10.13 0.93
C PHE A 54 0.38 9.05 1.59
N ILE A 55 0.97 7.95 2.08
CA ILE A 55 0.23 6.89 2.76
C ILE A 55 -0.39 7.40 4.07
N ILE A 56 0.34 8.24 4.82
CA ILE A 56 -0.14 8.82 6.09
C ILE A 56 -1.24 9.85 5.83
N ASP A 57 -1.07 10.75 4.86
CA ASP A 57 -2.06 11.78 4.51
C ASP A 57 -3.34 11.16 3.91
N ASP A 58 -3.23 10.13 3.07
CA ASP A 58 -4.39 9.39 2.56
C ASP A 58 -5.13 8.63 3.67
N ALA A 59 -4.40 7.98 4.59
CA ALA A 59 -5.02 7.35 5.77
C ALA A 59 -5.77 8.37 6.64
N GLN A 60 -5.27 9.60 6.76
CA GLN A 60 -5.90 10.68 7.52
C GLN A 60 -7.07 11.35 6.77
N ARG A 61 -6.97 11.58 5.45
CA ARG A 61 -8.03 12.18 4.61
C ARG A 61 -9.17 11.23 4.28
N SER A 62 -8.88 9.96 4.05
CA SER A 62 -9.90 8.95 3.73
C SER A 62 -10.75 8.54 4.96
N GLY A 63 -10.44 9.08 6.15
CA GLY A 63 -11.12 8.70 7.39
C GLY A 63 -10.79 7.27 7.83
N GLY A 64 -9.65 6.73 7.38
CA GLY A 64 -9.28 5.35 7.63
C GLY A 64 -10.05 4.37 6.75
N VAL A 65 -9.93 4.49 5.42
CA VAL A 65 -10.16 3.30 4.58
C VAL A 65 -9.04 2.32 4.91
N GLN A 66 -9.25 1.51 5.95
CA GLN A 66 -8.41 0.36 6.20
C GLN A 66 -8.45 -0.49 4.93
N SER A 67 -7.29 -0.74 4.34
CA SER A 67 -7.15 -1.78 3.33
C SER A 67 -7.59 -3.09 3.96
N LEU A 68 -8.82 -3.53 3.70
CA LEU A 68 -9.30 -4.84 4.14
C LEU A 68 -8.39 -5.89 3.49
N SER A 69 -7.90 -6.83 4.30
CA SER A 69 -7.27 -8.00 3.69
C SER A 69 -8.33 -8.76 2.90
N ILE A 70 -7.92 -9.50 1.87
CA ILE A 70 -8.83 -10.34 1.07
C ILE A 70 -9.66 -11.26 1.98
N LYS A 71 -9.07 -11.74 3.08
CA LYS A 71 -9.72 -12.60 4.07
C LYS A 71 -10.85 -11.89 4.80
N ASP A 72 -10.66 -10.63 5.18
CA ASP A 72 -11.68 -9.86 5.89
C ASP A 72 -12.88 -9.55 4.97
N LEU A 73 -12.61 -9.32 3.68
CA LEU A 73 -13.66 -9.12 2.69
C LEU A 73 -14.49 -10.40 2.48
N GLU A 74 -13.84 -11.55 2.38
CA GLU A 74 -14.52 -12.86 2.29
C GLU A 74 -15.45 -13.10 3.48
N GLU A 75 -14.98 -12.81 4.70
CA GLU A 75 -15.77 -12.96 5.92
C GLU A 75 -17.01 -12.04 5.95
N ILE A 76 -16.87 -10.78 5.53
CA ILE A 76 -17.98 -9.82 5.45
C ILE A 76 -19.01 -10.27 4.42
N MET A 77 -18.55 -10.77 3.27
CA MET A 77 -19.43 -11.27 2.21
C MET A 77 -20.23 -12.48 2.71
N GLU A 78 -19.57 -13.44 3.38
CA GLU A 78 -20.22 -14.62 3.92
C GLU A 78 -21.31 -14.25 4.95
N LYS A 79 -20.99 -13.35 5.88
CA LYS A 79 -21.96 -12.84 6.87
C LYS A 79 -23.16 -12.15 6.21
N THR A 80 -22.91 -11.38 5.17
CA THR A 80 -23.95 -10.66 4.42
C THR A 80 -24.88 -11.62 3.70
N VAL A 81 -24.33 -12.65 3.04
CA VAL A 81 -25.11 -13.70 2.36
C VAL A 81 -25.94 -14.49 3.36
N ARG A 82 -25.38 -14.88 4.50
CA ARG A 82 -26.12 -15.58 5.57
C ARG A 82 -27.30 -14.75 6.08
N LYS A 83 -27.07 -13.47 6.38
CA LYS A 83 -28.11 -12.55 6.84
C LYS A 83 -29.22 -12.36 5.80
N ALA A 84 -28.88 -12.30 4.52
CA ALA A 84 -29.84 -12.21 3.44
C ALA A 84 -30.68 -13.51 3.29
N LEU A 85 -30.05 -14.68 3.49
CA LEU A 85 -30.76 -15.96 3.50
C LEU A 85 -31.71 -16.09 4.68
N ASP A 86 -31.27 -15.72 5.89
CA ASP A 86 -32.11 -15.80 7.10
C ASP A 86 -33.38 -14.96 6.94
N GLY A 87 -33.25 -13.75 6.38
CA GLY A 87 -34.39 -12.88 6.05
C GLY A 87 -35.31 -13.43 4.96
N LEU A 88 -34.84 -14.36 4.12
CA LEU A 88 -35.65 -15.07 3.13
C LEU A 88 -36.44 -16.23 3.78
N THR A 89 -35.87 -16.87 4.81
CA THR A 89 -36.52 -17.98 5.52
C THR A 89 -37.61 -17.54 6.50
N ASP A 90 -37.57 -16.29 6.97
CA ASP A 90 -38.58 -15.69 7.86
C ASP A 90 -39.82 -15.15 7.13
N SER A 91 -39.96 -15.45 5.83
CA SER A 91 -41.18 -15.13 5.10
C SER A 91 -42.36 -15.97 5.65
N PRO A 92 -43.53 -15.35 5.97
CA PRO A 92 -44.66 -16.03 6.62
C PRO A 92 -45.27 -17.20 5.82
N VAL A 93 -44.81 -17.42 4.59
CA VAL A 93 -45.28 -18.46 3.68
C VAL A 93 -44.97 -19.87 4.23
N ASN A 94 -43.86 -20.09 4.94
CA ASN A 94 -43.48 -21.43 5.41
C ASN A 94 -44.09 -21.83 6.78
N LYS A 95 -44.81 -20.92 7.46
CA LYS A 95 -45.51 -21.27 8.72
C LYS A 95 -46.86 -21.96 8.49
N SER A 96 -47.34 -21.99 7.24
CA SER A 96 -48.66 -22.54 6.88
C SER A 96 -48.68 -24.05 6.58
N ILE A 97 -47.52 -24.69 6.38
CA ILE A 97 -47.46 -26.12 6.02
C ILE A 97 -47.55 -27.04 7.27
N GLY A 98 -47.34 -26.51 8.48
CA GLY A 98 -47.35 -27.32 9.72
C GLY A 98 -48.69 -27.48 10.45
N ALA A 99 -49.76 -26.76 10.05
CA ALA A 99 -50.96 -26.61 10.88
C ALA A 99 -52.26 -27.08 10.21
N LYS A 100 -52.27 -28.23 9.52
CA LYS A 100 -53.51 -28.91 9.11
C LYS A 100 -53.41 -30.42 9.25
N ASN A 101 -53.34 -30.92 10.49
CA ASN A 101 -53.68 -32.30 10.82
C ASN A 101 -54.28 -32.38 12.23
N LYS A 102 -55.52 -31.90 12.38
CA LYS A 102 -56.42 -32.36 13.45
C LYS A 102 -57.77 -32.71 12.83
N LYS A 103 -58.09 -34.00 12.83
CA LYS A 103 -59.37 -34.59 12.40
C LYS A 103 -60.53 -33.97 13.20
N PRO A 104 -61.71 -33.74 12.60
CA PRO A 104 -62.91 -33.44 13.35
C PRO A 104 -63.45 -34.74 13.97
N THR A 105 -63.86 -34.66 15.23
CA THR A 105 -64.73 -35.64 15.91
C THR A 105 -66.08 -35.00 16.06
#